data_AF-A0A6C0D2P3-F1
#
_entry.id   AF-A0A6C0D2P3-F1
#
_cell.length_a   1.000
_cell.length_b   1.000
_cell.length_c   1.000
_cell.angle_alpha   90.00
_cell.angle_beta   90.00
_cell.angle_gamma   90.00
#
_symmetry.space_group_name_H-M   'P 1'
#
loop_
_entity.id
_entity.type
_entity.pdbx_description
1 polymer ?
#
loop_
_entity_poly.entity_id
_entity_poly.type
_entity_poly.pdbx_seq_one_letter_code
_entity_poly.pdbx_strand_id
1 'polypeptide(L)'
;MISNENNQINELNNNGYIIIKTLSKEEQKYGLSCMKHDMVDYTLLKSFIDDYFLPKIPFSDPIYLKARISNNNNSTDAAVLHSDIYNYTSERTIPMYTALCYFDKAELELVPGSHIMPRTSFSEDNDNRTVLHLEPGDIVVFNAVISHRGVNFSNGANRRVLQVFELFPTRELHDQNVSKFLTCDTSPKKRGNKNLLYYVAQVKWLIEIVNFVGYYLSFYDLKYKVVGMDLPPWQKKGRYISYEPGGRVDYKEGLVDKNNVNVIFNDSEIIKYSHFYAWIMFICFFIIILLIVYKFRNKIGKVVKLPKVGKVKK
;
A
#
# COMPACT_ATOMS: atom_id res chain seq x y z
N MET A 1 -26.90 19.51 -6.59
CA MET A 1 -25.65 18.82 -6.98
C MET A 1 -24.45 19.38 -6.22
N ILE A 2 -24.21 20.69 -6.22
CA ILE A 2 -23.09 21.35 -5.49
C ILE A 2 -23.01 21.01 -3.99
N SER A 3 -24.15 20.88 -3.29
CA SER A 3 -24.16 20.53 -1.85
C SER A 3 -23.69 19.09 -1.57
N ASN A 4 -23.86 18.17 -2.52
CA ASN A 4 -23.49 16.77 -2.35
C ASN A 4 -21.99 16.54 -2.62
N GLU A 5 -21.43 17.21 -3.63
CA GLU A 5 -19.99 17.18 -3.94
C GLU A 5 -19.16 17.76 -2.79
N ASN A 6 -19.58 18.91 -2.24
CA ASN A 6 -18.92 19.51 -1.09
C ASN A 6 -18.94 18.57 0.13
N ASN A 7 -20.03 17.84 0.34
CA ASN A 7 -20.11 16.85 1.42
C ASN A 7 -19.16 15.66 1.19
N GLN A 8 -19.08 15.14 -0.03
CA GLN A 8 -18.17 14.04 -0.38
C GLN A 8 -16.70 14.43 -0.24
N ILE A 9 -16.32 15.64 -0.65
CA ILE A 9 -14.96 16.15 -0.46
C ILE A 9 -14.65 16.31 1.04
N ASN A 10 -15.60 16.81 1.82
CA ASN A 10 -15.44 16.92 3.27
C ASN A 10 -15.26 15.53 3.94
N GLU A 11 -16.02 14.52 3.51
CA GLU A 11 -15.85 13.14 3.99
C GLU A 11 -14.47 12.56 3.61
N LEU A 12 -14.01 12.77 2.37
CA LEU A 12 -12.67 12.38 1.94
C LEU A 12 -11.58 13.03 2.81
N ASN A 13 -11.73 14.31 3.13
CA ASN A 13 -10.75 15.04 3.94
C ASN A 13 -10.72 14.56 5.40
N ASN A 14 -11.89 14.32 5.99
CA ASN A 14 -12.03 13.96 7.41
C ASN A 14 -11.79 12.47 7.66
N ASN A 15 -12.48 11.61 6.92
CA ASN A 15 -12.45 10.15 7.14
C ASN A 15 -11.38 9.47 6.30
N GLY A 16 -10.94 10.11 5.22
CA GLY A 16 -9.96 9.56 4.29
C GLY A 16 -10.56 8.72 3.19
N TYR A 17 -11.88 8.53 3.13
CA TYR A 17 -12.55 7.72 2.10
C TYR A 17 -14.01 8.10 1.89
N ILE A 18 -14.55 7.75 0.71
CA ILE A 18 -15.97 7.80 0.34
C ILE A 18 -16.35 6.58 -0.51
N ILE A 19 -17.65 6.27 -0.55
CA ILE A 19 -18.22 5.26 -1.45
C ILE A 19 -19.19 5.94 -2.41
N ILE A 20 -19.02 5.66 -3.69
CA ILE A 20 -19.80 6.19 -4.80
C ILE A 20 -20.50 5.00 -5.48
N LYS A 21 -21.82 4.92 -5.34
CA LYS A 21 -22.64 3.78 -5.82
C LYS A 21 -23.26 4.10 -7.17
N THR A 22 -22.51 3.98 -8.27
CA THR A 22 -22.90 4.69 -9.50
C THR A 22 -22.77 3.95 -10.82
N LEU A 23 -22.05 2.83 -10.94
CA LEU A 23 -21.91 2.21 -12.26
C LEU A 23 -23.17 1.42 -12.67
N SER A 24 -23.72 1.76 -13.83
CA SER A 24 -24.80 1.01 -14.46
C SER A 24 -24.34 -0.40 -14.87
N LYS A 25 -25.29 -1.30 -15.14
CA LYS A 25 -24.96 -2.65 -15.59
C LYS A 25 -24.24 -2.66 -16.94
N GLU A 26 -24.54 -1.70 -17.81
CA GLU A 26 -23.92 -1.51 -19.11
C GLU A 26 -22.48 -1.03 -18.95
N GLU A 27 -22.26 -0.04 -18.08
CA GLU A 27 -20.92 0.46 -17.74
C GLU A 27 -20.07 -0.66 -17.13
N GLN A 28 -20.64 -1.46 -16.22
CA GLN A 28 -19.98 -2.64 -15.66
C GLN A 28 -19.62 -3.68 -16.73
N LYS A 29 -20.52 -3.97 -17.67
CA LYS A 29 -20.24 -4.89 -18.79
C LYS A 29 -19.11 -4.37 -19.67
N TYR A 30 -19.06 -3.06 -19.92
CA TYR A 30 -17.97 -2.43 -20.68
C TYR A 30 -16.63 -2.61 -19.94
N GLY A 31 -16.56 -2.25 -18.66
CA GLY A 31 -15.35 -2.45 -17.85
C GLY A 31 -14.88 -3.91 -17.82
N LEU A 32 -15.82 -4.86 -17.72
CA LEU A 32 -15.52 -6.29 -17.78
C LEU A 32 -15.03 -6.76 -19.15
N SER A 33 -15.47 -6.13 -20.24
CA SER A 33 -15.05 -6.50 -21.61
C SER A 33 -13.57 -6.20 -21.89
N CYS A 34 -12.95 -5.35 -21.08
CA CYS A 34 -11.52 -5.07 -21.13
C CYS A 34 -10.68 -6.32 -20.78
N MET A 35 -11.23 -7.26 -20.01
CA MET A 35 -10.58 -8.51 -19.63
C MET A 35 -10.92 -9.63 -20.62
N LYS A 36 -9.91 -10.16 -21.30
CA LYS A 36 -10.02 -11.29 -22.23
C LYS A 36 -9.17 -12.44 -21.70
N HIS A 37 -9.79 -13.35 -20.95
CA HIS A 37 -9.10 -14.43 -20.22
C HIS A 37 -8.04 -13.91 -19.22
N ASP A 38 -6.76 -14.22 -19.44
CA ASP A 38 -5.63 -13.76 -18.64
C ASP A 38 -5.02 -12.45 -19.16
N MET A 39 -5.55 -11.91 -20.25
CA MET A 39 -5.11 -10.67 -20.89
C MET A 39 -6.10 -9.52 -20.64
N VAL A 40 -5.59 -8.30 -20.77
CA VAL A 40 -6.31 -7.04 -20.61
C VAL A 40 -6.02 -6.16 -21.81
N ASP A 41 -7.08 -5.64 -22.40
CA ASP A 41 -7.03 -4.61 -23.43
C ASP A 41 -6.94 -3.23 -22.74
N TYR A 42 -5.74 -2.68 -22.66
CA TYR A 42 -5.50 -1.45 -21.91
C TYR A 42 -5.99 -0.20 -22.64
N THR A 43 -6.26 -0.31 -23.94
CA THR A 43 -6.92 0.76 -24.70
C THR A 43 -8.37 0.87 -24.27
N LEU A 44 -9.11 -0.26 -24.28
CA LEU A 44 -10.48 -0.30 -23.76
C LEU A 44 -10.54 0.07 -22.28
N LEU A 45 -9.56 -0.37 -21.48
CA LEU A 45 -9.49 0.00 -20.07
C LEU A 45 -9.31 1.51 -19.88
N LYS A 46 -8.45 2.14 -20.67
CA LYS A 46 -8.24 3.60 -20.61
C LYS A 46 -9.54 4.34 -20.94
N SER A 47 -10.20 3.98 -22.05
CA SER A 47 -11.52 4.56 -22.39
C SER A 47 -12.55 4.32 -21.29
N PHE A 48 -12.57 3.13 -20.68
CA PHE A 48 -13.46 2.88 -19.54
C PHE A 48 -13.18 3.83 -18.37
N ILE A 49 -11.91 4.01 -18.02
CA ILE A 49 -11.49 4.89 -16.93
C ILE A 49 -11.94 6.33 -17.22
N ASP A 50 -11.61 6.85 -18.39
CA ASP A 50 -11.83 8.25 -18.75
C ASP A 50 -13.31 8.58 -18.98
N ASP A 51 -14.05 7.70 -19.66
CA ASP A 51 -15.41 8.01 -20.14
C ASP A 51 -16.50 7.62 -19.13
N TYR A 52 -16.25 6.64 -18.26
CA TYR A 52 -17.28 6.08 -17.37
C TYR A 52 -16.92 6.10 -15.89
N PHE A 53 -15.66 5.91 -15.53
CA PHE A 53 -15.24 5.80 -14.12
C PHE A 53 -14.91 7.17 -13.49
N LEU A 54 -13.98 7.93 -14.08
CA LEU A 54 -13.57 9.24 -13.56
C LEU A 54 -14.73 10.25 -13.48
N PRO A 55 -15.68 10.31 -14.44
CA PRO A 55 -16.82 11.23 -14.34
C PRO A 55 -17.75 10.99 -13.15
N LYS A 56 -17.63 9.85 -12.44
CA LYS A 56 -18.42 9.58 -11.22
C LYS A 56 -17.75 10.09 -9.95
N ILE A 57 -16.46 10.42 -10.01
CA ILE A 57 -15.66 10.86 -8.86
C ILE A 57 -15.85 12.38 -8.68
N PRO A 58 -15.98 12.92 -7.45
CA PRO A 58 -16.25 14.34 -7.20
C PRO A 58 -15.00 15.22 -7.38
N PHE A 59 -14.24 14.99 -8.44
CA PHE A 59 -13.03 15.73 -8.80
C PHE A 59 -13.25 16.45 -10.12
N SER A 60 -12.80 17.70 -10.23
CA SER A 60 -13.14 18.57 -11.35
C SER A 60 -12.30 18.33 -12.61
N ASP A 61 -11.03 17.94 -12.45
CA ASP A 61 -10.13 17.60 -13.56
C ASP A 61 -9.14 16.51 -13.11
N PRO A 62 -9.63 15.28 -12.85
CA PRO A 62 -8.84 14.24 -12.24
C PRO A 62 -7.72 13.74 -13.14
N ILE A 63 -6.54 13.49 -12.56
CA ILE A 63 -5.39 12.91 -13.25
C ILE A 63 -4.85 11.75 -12.45
N TYR A 64 -4.63 10.63 -13.09
CA TYR A 64 -4.02 9.45 -12.49
C TYR A 64 -2.70 9.13 -13.17
N LEU A 65 -1.76 8.55 -12.41
CA LEU A 65 -0.46 8.16 -12.96
C LEU A 65 -0.45 6.70 -13.42
N LYS A 66 -1.25 5.86 -12.76
CA LYS A 66 -1.17 4.41 -12.91
C LYS A 66 -2.54 3.77 -12.74
N ALA A 67 -2.79 2.70 -13.48
CA ALA A 67 -3.94 1.83 -13.22
C ALA A 67 -3.58 0.36 -13.33
N ARG A 68 -4.39 -0.47 -12.68
CA ARG A 68 -4.31 -1.93 -12.72
C ARG A 68 -5.71 -2.50 -12.68
N ILE A 69 -5.97 -3.51 -13.50
CA ILE A 69 -7.14 -4.37 -13.35
C ILE A 69 -6.67 -5.80 -13.07
N SER A 70 -7.32 -6.47 -12.14
CA SER A 70 -6.98 -7.84 -11.76
C SER A 70 -8.23 -8.71 -11.67
N ASN A 71 -8.07 -10.00 -11.91
CA ASN A 71 -9.06 -11.03 -11.61
C ASN A 71 -8.37 -12.15 -10.82
N ASN A 72 -8.91 -12.52 -9.65
CA ASN A 72 -8.38 -13.58 -8.77
C ASN A 72 -6.94 -13.44 -8.28
N ASN A 73 -6.33 -12.28 -8.52
CA ASN A 73 -4.98 -11.97 -8.10
C ASN A 73 -5.00 -10.74 -7.21
N ASN A 74 -5.42 -10.93 -5.96
CA ASN A 74 -4.86 -10.09 -4.92
C ASN A 74 -3.62 -10.81 -4.42
N SER A 75 -2.46 -10.19 -4.65
CA SER A 75 -1.22 -10.66 -4.05
C SER A 75 -1.44 -10.80 -2.55
N THR A 76 -0.68 -11.68 -1.94
CA THR A 76 -0.60 -11.80 -0.50
C THR A 76 -0.41 -10.46 0.23
N ASP A 77 0.12 -9.45 -0.46
CA ASP A 77 0.29 -8.09 0.06
C ASP A 77 -1.04 -7.37 0.28
N ALA A 78 -2.04 -7.63 -0.56
CA ALA A 78 -3.37 -7.04 -0.43
C ALA A 78 -4.18 -7.63 0.76
N ALA A 79 -3.70 -8.69 1.40
CA ALA A 79 -4.29 -9.27 2.62
C ALA A 79 -3.76 -8.61 3.91
N VAL A 80 -2.72 -7.79 3.80
CA VAL A 80 -2.09 -7.12 4.94
C VAL A 80 -2.33 -5.62 4.85
N LEU A 81 -2.56 -4.96 5.98
CA LEU A 81 -2.70 -3.52 6.08
C LEU A 81 -1.47 -2.83 5.49
N HIS A 82 -1.73 -1.96 4.52
CA HIS A 82 -0.72 -1.15 3.84
C HIS A 82 -1.33 0.19 3.42
N SER A 83 -0.46 1.12 3.06
CA SER A 83 -0.83 2.35 2.37
C SER A 83 -0.21 2.29 0.97
N ASP A 84 -0.89 2.82 -0.04
CA ASP A 84 -0.35 2.86 -1.41
C ASP A 84 0.84 3.83 -1.51
N ILE A 85 0.76 4.92 -0.73
CA ILE A 85 1.76 5.99 -0.64
C ILE A 85 2.12 6.26 0.82
N TYR A 86 3.39 6.54 1.05
CA TYR A 86 3.94 6.98 2.33
C TYR A 86 4.34 8.47 2.22
N ASN A 87 3.80 9.29 3.12
CA ASN A 87 4.07 10.73 3.18
C ASN A 87 5.30 11.03 4.04
N TYR A 88 6.36 11.60 3.45
CA TYR A 88 7.57 12.06 4.15
C TYR A 88 7.78 13.57 4.01
N THR A 89 6.71 14.30 3.71
CA THR A 89 6.68 15.76 3.71
C THR A 89 6.31 16.29 5.09
N SER A 90 6.29 17.62 5.26
CA SER A 90 5.71 18.28 6.42
C SER A 90 4.19 18.44 6.33
N GLU A 91 3.57 18.03 5.23
CA GLU A 91 2.14 18.22 5.00
C GLU A 91 1.31 17.26 5.86
N ARG A 92 0.25 17.79 6.45
CA ARG A 92 -0.69 17.04 7.28
C ARG A 92 -1.46 15.99 6.49
N THR A 93 -1.83 16.30 5.24
CA THR A 93 -2.50 15.40 4.31
C THR A 93 -1.85 15.56 2.93
N ILE A 94 -2.14 14.64 2.01
CA ILE A 94 -1.65 14.74 0.63
C ILE A 94 -2.82 14.73 -0.35
N PRO A 95 -2.73 15.45 -1.49
CA PRO A 95 -3.80 15.52 -2.49
C PRO A 95 -3.73 14.35 -3.49
N MET A 96 -3.45 13.14 -3.00
CA MET A 96 -3.37 11.93 -3.82
C MET A 96 -4.29 10.86 -3.26
N TYR A 97 -5.04 10.24 -4.16
CA TYR A 97 -6.07 9.28 -3.84
C TYR A 97 -5.87 8.00 -4.65
N THR A 98 -6.48 6.92 -4.17
CA THR A 98 -6.68 5.70 -4.91
C THR A 98 -8.18 5.50 -5.07
N ALA A 99 -8.61 5.12 -6.28
CA ALA A 99 -9.99 4.81 -6.57
C ALA A 99 -10.11 3.36 -7.04
N LEU A 100 -10.99 2.59 -6.40
CA LEU A 100 -11.23 1.18 -6.70
C LEU A 100 -12.64 1.00 -7.24
N CYS A 101 -12.80 0.26 -8.34
CA CYS A 101 -14.09 -0.24 -8.81
C CYS A 101 -14.13 -1.76 -8.66
N TYR A 102 -15.12 -2.26 -7.91
CA TYR A 102 -15.33 -3.69 -7.77
C TYR A 102 -16.42 -4.16 -8.74
N PHE A 103 -16.11 -5.18 -9.56
CA PHE A 103 -17.09 -5.79 -10.47
C PHE A 103 -17.72 -7.07 -9.90
N ASP A 104 -17.29 -7.45 -8.71
CA ASP A 104 -17.79 -8.58 -7.92
C ASP A 104 -18.00 -8.10 -6.48
N LYS A 105 -18.83 -8.80 -5.70
CA LYS A 105 -18.96 -8.52 -4.27
C LYS A 105 -17.61 -8.63 -3.57
N ALA A 106 -17.31 -7.65 -2.74
CA ALA A 106 -16.02 -7.58 -2.07
C ALA A 106 -16.12 -6.91 -0.70
N GLU A 107 -15.06 -7.09 0.08
CA GLU A 107 -14.87 -6.37 1.32
C GLU A 107 -13.50 -5.71 1.36
N LEU A 108 -13.48 -4.48 1.85
CA LEU A 108 -12.30 -3.65 2.02
C LEU A 108 -12.27 -3.15 3.46
N GLU A 109 -11.24 -3.50 4.21
CA GLU A 109 -11.02 -2.92 5.52
C GLU A 109 -10.11 -1.70 5.41
N LEU A 110 -10.47 -0.65 6.13
CA LEU A 110 -9.80 0.64 6.19
C LEU A 110 -9.49 1.02 7.63
N VAL A 111 -8.52 1.90 7.83
CA VAL A 111 -8.30 2.62 9.09
C VAL A 111 -8.65 4.10 8.89
N PRO A 112 -9.88 4.54 9.19
CA PRO A 112 -10.30 5.93 9.05
C PRO A 112 -9.38 6.89 9.79
N GLY A 113 -9.04 8.02 9.17
CA GLY A 113 -8.16 9.04 9.76
C GLY A 113 -6.66 8.74 9.69
N SER A 114 -6.24 7.50 9.36
CA SER A 114 -4.81 7.12 9.29
C SER A 114 -4.00 7.84 8.19
N HIS A 115 -4.67 8.58 7.31
CA HIS A 115 -4.07 9.45 6.28
C HIS A 115 -3.61 10.81 6.83
N ILE A 116 -4.02 11.19 8.04
CA ILE A 116 -3.71 12.49 8.66
C ILE A 116 -2.43 12.39 9.50
N MET A 117 -1.52 13.35 9.31
CA MET A 117 -0.28 13.49 10.10
C MET A 117 -0.31 14.70 11.05
N PRO A 118 0.34 14.61 12.23
CA PRO A 118 0.82 13.39 12.86
C PRO A 118 -0.35 12.49 13.26
N ARG A 119 -0.14 11.16 13.27
CA ARG A 119 -1.14 10.20 13.76
C ARG A 119 -1.32 10.35 15.26
N THR A 120 -2.54 10.18 15.78
CA THR A 120 -2.84 10.39 17.20
C THR A 120 -2.22 9.29 18.06
N SER A 121 -2.58 8.04 17.79
CA SER A 121 -2.01 6.87 18.46
C SER A 121 -2.23 5.59 17.67
N PHE A 122 -1.30 4.65 17.81
CA PHE A 122 -1.44 3.33 17.18
C PHE A 122 -2.67 2.58 17.69
N SER A 123 -2.99 2.66 18.99
CA SER A 123 -4.12 1.92 19.57
C SER A 123 -5.46 2.45 19.07
N GLU A 124 -5.67 3.77 19.08
CA GLU A 124 -6.92 4.37 18.61
C GLU A 124 -7.15 4.08 17.12
N ASP A 125 -6.11 4.26 16.29
CA ASP A 125 -6.19 3.93 14.87
C ASP A 125 -6.52 2.44 14.67
N ASN A 126 -5.84 1.56 15.40
CA ASN A 126 -6.01 0.12 15.28
C ASN A 126 -7.43 -0.36 15.66
N ASP A 127 -8.04 0.28 16.65
CA ASP A 127 -9.37 -0.07 17.15
C ASP A 127 -10.49 0.53 16.29
N ASN A 128 -10.19 1.58 15.51
CA ASN A 128 -11.14 2.26 14.63
C ASN A 128 -11.27 1.63 13.22
N ARG A 129 -10.70 0.44 13.01
CA ARG A 129 -10.79 -0.28 11.72
C ARG A 129 -12.24 -0.47 11.30
N THR A 130 -12.54 -0.18 10.04
CA THR A 130 -13.89 -0.29 9.46
C THR A 130 -13.86 -1.18 8.23
N VAL A 131 -14.79 -2.14 8.16
CA VAL A 131 -14.99 -2.99 6.98
C VAL A 131 -16.10 -2.40 6.12
N LEU A 132 -15.78 -2.15 4.85
CA LEU A 132 -16.74 -1.76 3.83
C LEU A 132 -17.21 -3.01 3.08
N HIS A 133 -18.53 -3.16 2.94
CA HIS A 133 -19.15 -4.17 2.08
C HIS A 133 -19.49 -3.51 0.75
N LEU A 134 -18.95 -4.04 -0.34
CA LEU A 134 -19.00 -3.44 -1.67
C LEU A 134 -19.78 -4.34 -2.62
N GLU A 135 -20.74 -3.74 -3.32
CA GLU A 135 -21.53 -4.38 -4.36
C GLU A 135 -20.90 -4.15 -5.75
N PRO A 136 -21.21 -5.02 -6.74
CA PRO A 136 -20.73 -4.82 -8.11
C PRO A 136 -21.13 -3.44 -8.68
N GLY A 137 -20.12 -2.68 -9.11
CA GLY A 137 -20.27 -1.32 -9.62
C GLY A 137 -20.04 -0.21 -8.59
N ASP A 138 -19.83 -0.55 -7.31
CA ASP A 138 -19.42 0.42 -6.30
C ASP A 138 -17.98 0.89 -6.57
N ILE A 139 -17.81 2.21 -6.49
CA ILE A 139 -16.51 2.88 -6.56
C ILE A 139 -16.15 3.35 -5.15
N VAL A 140 -14.97 2.98 -4.66
CA VAL A 140 -14.43 3.52 -3.40
C VAL A 140 -13.29 4.45 -3.74
N VAL A 141 -13.32 5.67 -3.23
CA VAL A 141 -12.21 6.63 -3.36
C VAL A 141 -11.66 6.87 -1.97
N PHE A 142 -10.35 6.75 -1.80
CA PHE A 142 -9.69 6.97 -0.53
C PHE A 142 -8.34 7.64 -0.68
N ASN A 143 -7.90 8.37 0.34
CA ASN A 143 -6.59 9.01 0.35
C ASN A 143 -5.49 7.94 0.26
N ALA A 144 -4.51 8.11 -0.62
CA ALA A 144 -3.51 7.09 -0.91
C ALA A 144 -2.61 6.73 0.30
N VAL A 145 -2.61 7.54 1.37
CA VAL A 145 -1.91 7.26 2.63
C VAL A 145 -2.74 6.45 3.61
N ILE A 146 -4.06 6.33 3.39
CA ILE A 146 -4.92 5.56 4.30
C ILE A 146 -4.45 4.11 4.35
N SER A 147 -4.39 3.57 5.56
CA SER A 147 -4.08 2.16 5.74
C SER A 147 -5.32 1.32 5.44
N HIS A 148 -5.16 0.33 4.56
CA HIS A 148 -6.24 -0.51 4.08
C HIS A 148 -5.77 -1.93 3.72
N ARG A 149 -6.72 -2.86 3.62
CA ARG A 149 -6.50 -4.23 3.11
C ARG A 149 -7.79 -4.80 2.51
N GLY A 150 -7.65 -5.72 1.56
CA GLY A 150 -8.76 -6.59 1.21
C GLY A 150 -8.99 -7.63 2.32
N VAL A 151 -10.24 -7.85 2.69
CA VAL A 151 -10.62 -8.90 3.66
C VAL A 151 -11.51 -9.95 3.01
N ASN A 152 -11.74 -11.06 3.72
CA ASN A 152 -12.60 -12.15 3.31
C ASN A 152 -12.39 -12.57 1.86
N PHE A 153 -11.18 -13.07 1.58
CA PHE A 153 -10.84 -13.77 0.34
C PHE A 153 -11.70 -15.03 0.22
N SER A 154 -12.97 -14.87 -0.13
CA SER A 154 -13.87 -15.98 -0.37
C SER A 154 -13.36 -16.80 -1.56
N ASN A 155 -13.68 -18.09 -1.58
CA ASN A 155 -13.35 -19.01 -2.68
C ASN A 155 -14.15 -18.73 -3.97
N GLY A 156 -14.56 -17.47 -4.20
CA GLY A 156 -15.27 -17.06 -5.39
C GLY A 156 -14.45 -17.34 -6.64
N ALA A 157 -15.13 -17.74 -7.73
CA ALA A 157 -14.48 -18.04 -9.00
C ALA A 157 -13.88 -16.80 -9.69
N ASN A 158 -14.31 -15.59 -9.31
CA ASN A 158 -13.78 -14.32 -9.81
C ASN A 158 -13.71 -13.30 -8.69
N ARG A 159 -12.70 -12.42 -8.78
CA ARG A 159 -12.55 -11.24 -7.95
C ARG A 159 -11.95 -10.14 -8.80
N ARG A 160 -12.83 -9.43 -9.52
CA ARG A 160 -12.43 -8.44 -10.51
C ARG A 160 -12.47 -7.06 -9.90
N VAL A 161 -11.32 -6.39 -9.89
CA VAL A 161 -11.17 -5.04 -9.37
C VAL A 161 -10.32 -4.20 -10.31
N LEU A 162 -10.81 -3.01 -10.63
CA LEU A 162 -10.01 -1.95 -11.22
C LEU A 162 -9.49 -1.05 -10.10
N GLN A 163 -8.21 -0.71 -10.18
CA GLN A 163 -7.52 0.16 -9.26
C GLN A 163 -6.88 1.30 -10.07
N VAL A 164 -7.26 2.53 -9.76
CA VAL A 164 -6.67 3.75 -10.32
C VAL A 164 -5.91 4.45 -9.20
N PHE A 165 -4.60 4.57 -9.37
CA PHE A 165 -3.66 5.02 -8.33
C PHE A 165 -3.12 6.41 -8.63
N GLU A 166 -2.59 7.05 -7.58
CA GLU A 166 -2.01 8.39 -7.66
C GLU A 166 -2.95 9.37 -8.36
N LEU A 167 -4.23 9.33 -7.98
CA LEU A 167 -5.29 10.17 -8.52
C LEU A 167 -5.23 11.55 -7.83
N PHE A 168 -4.96 12.58 -8.61
CA PHE A 168 -5.02 13.99 -8.21
C PHE A 168 -6.40 14.57 -8.53
N PRO A 169 -7.00 15.38 -7.65
CA PRO A 169 -8.31 15.99 -7.93
C PRO A 169 -8.32 17.00 -9.09
N THR A 170 -7.18 17.64 -9.36
CA THR A 170 -7.02 18.67 -10.40
C THR A 170 -5.64 18.60 -11.04
N ARG A 171 -5.51 19.12 -12.27
CA ARG A 171 -4.22 19.40 -12.94
C ARG A 171 -3.27 20.24 -12.13
N GLU A 172 -3.77 21.29 -11.49
CA GLU A 172 -2.94 22.16 -10.66
C GLU A 172 -2.29 21.37 -9.51
N LEU A 173 -3.07 20.53 -8.81
CA LEU A 173 -2.55 19.71 -7.71
C LEU A 173 -1.56 18.66 -8.20
N HIS A 174 -1.79 18.09 -9.38
CA HIS A 174 -0.82 17.21 -10.04
C HIS A 174 0.50 17.94 -10.29
N ASP A 175 0.47 19.08 -10.99
CA ASP A 175 1.69 19.80 -11.41
C ASP A 175 2.52 20.29 -10.21
N GLN A 176 1.86 20.65 -9.11
CA GLN A 176 2.51 21.07 -7.86
C GLN A 176 3.18 19.91 -7.09
N ASN A 177 2.77 18.66 -7.31
CA ASN A 177 3.11 17.54 -6.42
C ASN A 177 3.76 16.35 -7.13
N VAL A 178 3.59 16.18 -8.43
CA VAL A 178 4.14 15.03 -9.18
C VAL A 178 5.66 14.93 -9.06
N SER A 179 6.36 16.07 -9.03
CA SER A 179 7.82 16.10 -8.83
C SER A 179 8.27 15.62 -7.44
N LYS A 180 7.38 15.56 -6.45
CA LYS A 180 7.65 15.02 -5.11
C LYS A 180 7.37 13.51 -5.03
N PHE A 181 6.66 12.95 -6.01
CA PHE A 181 6.32 11.54 -6.04
C PHE A 181 7.48 10.70 -6.55
N LEU A 182 7.82 9.66 -5.79
CA LEU A 182 8.87 8.71 -6.11
C LEU A 182 8.30 7.31 -6.01
N THR A 183 8.65 6.47 -6.97
CA THR A 183 8.33 5.06 -6.89
C THR A 183 9.57 4.24 -6.61
N CYS A 184 9.55 3.53 -5.49
CA CYS A 184 10.58 2.58 -5.10
C CYS A 184 10.19 1.18 -5.58
N ASP A 185 10.93 0.65 -6.55
CA ASP A 185 10.73 -0.72 -7.02
C ASP A 185 11.26 -1.71 -5.98
N THR A 186 10.34 -2.39 -5.27
CA THR A 186 10.67 -3.40 -4.26
C THR A 186 10.65 -4.82 -4.80
N SER A 187 10.60 -5.02 -6.13
CA SER A 187 10.61 -6.35 -6.71
C SER A 187 11.95 -7.04 -6.38
N PRO A 188 11.96 -8.10 -5.54
CA PRO A 188 13.20 -8.76 -5.25
C PRO A 188 13.58 -9.59 -6.48
N LYS A 189 14.84 -9.48 -6.95
CA LYS A 189 15.42 -10.48 -7.88
C LYS A 189 15.43 -11.92 -7.32
N LYS A 190 15.00 -12.15 -6.07
CA LYS A 190 14.99 -13.46 -5.41
C LYS A 190 13.66 -13.74 -4.70
N ARG A 191 12.99 -14.78 -5.21
CA ARG A 191 11.75 -15.41 -4.73
C ARG A 191 11.73 -15.62 -3.22
N GLY A 192 10.93 -14.84 -2.50
CA GLY A 192 10.28 -15.30 -1.27
C GLY A 192 9.05 -16.14 -1.62
N ASN A 193 8.73 -17.14 -0.80
CA ASN A 193 7.58 -18.03 -1.00
C ASN A 193 6.26 -17.24 -0.96
N LYS A 194 5.78 -16.79 -2.13
CA LYS A 194 4.43 -16.20 -2.33
C LYS A 194 3.31 -17.06 -1.71
N ASN A 195 3.59 -18.34 -1.48
CA ASN A 195 2.65 -19.28 -0.90
C ASN A 195 2.47 -19.10 0.62
N LEU A 196 3.47 -18.63 1.38
CA LEU A 196 3.36 -18.60 2.85
C LEU A 196 2.30 -17.60 3.32
N LEU A 197 2.37 -16.36 2.83
CA LEU A 197 1.42 -15.33 3.23
C LEU A 197 0.00 -15.62 2.70
N TYR A 198 -0.11 -16.39 1.60
CA TYR A 198 -1.39 -16.91 1.11
C TYR A 198 -1.99 -17.88 2.12
N TYR A 199 -1.22 -18.88 2.59
CA TYR A 199 -1.68 -19.80 3.64
C TYR A 199 -2.02 -19.07 4.95
N VAL A 200 -1.23 -18.06 5.32
CA VAL A 200 -1.51 -17.22 6.50
C VAL A 200 -2.84 -16.49 6.33
N ALA A 201 -3.13 -15.92 5.16
CA ALA A 201 -4.37 -15.20 4.88
C ALA A 201 -5.63 -16.09 4.98
N GLN A 202 -5.49 -17.40 4.79
CA GLN A 202 -6.59 -18.37 4.96
C GLN A 202 -6.92 -18.66 6.43
N VAL A 203 -6.04 -18.31 7.37
CA VAL A 203 -6.19 -18.58 8.81
C VAL A 203 -6.49 -17.29 9.56
N LYS A 204 -7.76 -17.04 9.88
CA LYS A 204 -8.26 -15.77 10.45
C LYS A 204 -7.43 -15.21 11.61
N TRP A 205 -7.12 -16.01 12.62
CA TRP A 205 -6.37 -15.51 13.79
C TRP A 205 -4.91 -15.16 13.45
N LEU A 206 -4.29 -15.89 12.51
CA LEU A 206 -2.90 -15.69 12.12
C LEU A 206 -2.76 -14.44 11.24
N ILE A 207 -3.70 -14.23 10.31
CA ILE A 207 -3.71 -13.02 9.49
C ILE A 207 -3.97 -11.77 10.34
N GLU A 208 -4.74 -11.85 11.42
CA GLU A 208 -4.91 -10.73 12.35
C GLU A 208 -3.62 -10.37 13.10
N ILE A 209 -2.83 -11.36 13.54
CA ILE A 209 -1.51 -11.11 14.14
C ILE A 209 -0.57 -10.44 13.13
N VAL A 210 -0.51 -10.96 11.90
CA VAL A 210 0.31 -10.36 10.84
C VAL A 210 -0.13 -8.94 10.52
N ASN A 211 -1.45 -8.67 10.54
CA ASN A 211 -1.98 -7.33 10.33
C ASN A 211 -1.66 -6.37 11.47
N PHE A 212 -1.78 -6.81 12.73
CA PHE A 212 -1.36 -6.01 13.88
C PHE A 212 0.12 -5.63 13.79
N VAL A 213 1.01 -6.60 13.55
CA VAL A 213 2.46 -6.36 13.43
C VAL A 213 2.76 -5.50 12.20
N GLY A 214 2.16 -5.81 11.05
CA GLY A 214 2.37 -5.07 9.81
C GLY A 214 1.90 -3.62 9.90
N TYR A 215 0.78 -3.39 10.59
CA TYR A 215 0.27 -2.05 10.85
C TYR A 215 1.18 -1.29 11.83
N TYR A 216 1.64 -1.93 12.92
CA TYR A 216 2.59 -1.34 13.86
C TYR A 216 3.87 -0.90 13.15
N LEU A 217 4.44 -1.77 12.33
CA LEU A 217 5.64 -1.46 11.54
C LEU A 217 5.39 -0.34 10.53
N SER A 218 4.20 -0.24 9.95
CA SER A 218 3.86 0.85 9.03
C SER A 218 3.66 2.18 9.76
N PHE A 219 2.99 2.15 10.91
CA PHE A 219 2.73 3.31 11.76
C PHE A 219 4.02 4.03 12.18
N TYR A 220 5.07 3.27 12.50
CA TYR A 220 6.37 3.81 12.92
C TYR A 220 7.42 3.95 11.81
N ASP A 221 7.03 3.84 10.53
CA ASP A 221 7.99 3.86 9.39
C ASP A 221 9.12 2.82 9.54
N LEU A 222 8.79 1.60 9.96
CA LEU A 222 9.74 0.50 10.17
C LEU A 222 9.59 -0.62 9.15
N LYS A 223 8.42 -0.76 8.50
CA LYS A 223 8.10 -1.88 7.61
C LYS A 223 9.18 -2.16 6.56
N TYR A 224 9.55 -1.16 5.76
CA TYR A 224 10.55 -1.30 4.70
C TYR A 224 12.00 -1.35 5.21
N LYS A 225 12.25 -0.78 6.40
CA LYS A 225 13.57 -0.84 7.06
C LYS A 225 13.90 -2.27 7.48
N VAL A 226 12.93 -2.96 8.09
CA VAL A 226 13.08 -4.33 8.59
C VAL A 226 13.34 -5.32 7.44
N VAL A 227 12.69 -5.13 6.29
CA VAL A 227 12.91 -5.97 5.10
C VAL A 227 14.09 -5.53 4.23
N GLY A 228 14.80 -4.47 4.61
CA GLY A 228 15.98 -3.98 3.89
C GLY A 228 15.69 -3.43 2.50
N MET A 229 14.48 -2.89 2.29
CA MET A 229 14.01 -2.32 1.01
C MET A 229 13.70 -0.81 1.13
N ASP A 230 14.04 -0.17 2.26
CA ASP A 230 13.80 1.26 2.48
C ASP A 230 14.80 2.14 1.72
N LEU A 231 14.36 3.37 1.41
CA LEU A 231 15.25 4.42 0.92
C LEU A 231 15.95 5.13 2.09
N PRO A 232 17.20 5.62 1.90
CA PRO A 232 17.87 6.45 2.88
C PRO A 232 17.06 7.72 3.25
N PRO A 233 17.12 8.19 4.51
CA PRO A 233 16.31 9.31 4.99
C PRO A 233 16.39 10.59 4.14
N TRP A 234 17.56 10.90 3.59
CA TRP A 234 17.76 12.09 2.75
C TRP A 234 17.07 12.01 1.38
N GLN A 235 16.82 10.80 0.87
CA GLN A 235 16.04 10.59 -0.36
C GLN A 235 14.53 10.64 -0.08
N LYS A 236 14.10 10.33 1.15
CA LYS A 236 12.68 10.36 1.56
C LYS A 236 12.19 11.76 1.91
N LYS A 237 13.06 12.59 2.48
CA LYS A 237 12.68 13.91 3.00
C LYS A 237 11.99 14.78 1.94
N GLY A 238 10.76 15.22 2.23
CA GLY A 238 9.99 16.09 1.34
C GLY A 238 9.36 15.37 0.14
N ARG A 239 9.27 14.04 0.19
CA ARG A 239 8.74 13.22 -0.91
C ARG A 239 7.52 12.39 -0.50
N TYR A 240 6.80 11.94 -1.51
CA TYR A 240 5.79 10.89 -1.40
C TYR A 240 6.38 9.62 -2.01
N ILE A 241 6.36 8.51 -1.29
CA ILE A 241 6.99 7.27 -1.78
C ILE A 241 5.94 6.18 -1.90
N SER A 242 5.83 5.58 -3.08
CA SER A 242 5.14 4.31 -3.27
C SER A 242 6.16 3.18 -3.39
N TYR A 243 5.97 2.12 -2.60
CA TYR A 243 6.82 0.93 -2.58
C TYR A 243 6.11 -0.20 -3.31
N GLU A 244 6.55 -0.52 -4.52
CA GLU A 244 5.82 -1.42 -5.40
C GLU A 244 6.56 -2.71 -5.70
N PRO A 245 5.96 -3.87 -5.38
CA PRO A 245 6.45 -5.16 -5.83
C PRO A 245 5.83 -5.50 -7.19
N GLY A 246 6.52 -5.26 -8.32
CA GLY A 246 5.96 -5.68 -9.61
C GLY A 246 6.65 -5.19 -10.86
N GLY A 247 6.27 -5.80 -11.99
CA GLY A 247 6.57 -5.30 -13.33
C GLY A 247 5.61 -4.16 -13.70
N ARG A 248 6.13 -3.20 -14.44
CA ARG A 248 5.39 -2.06 -14.99
C ARG A 248 5.51 -2.05 -16.50
N VAL A 249 4.48 -1.50 -17.14
CA VAL A 249 4.47 -1.29 -18.58
C VAL A 249 3.93 0.10 -18.85
N ASP A 250 4.62 0.85 -19.71
CA ASP A 250 4.13 2.16 -20.14
C ASP A 250 2.96 1.98 -21.11
N TYR A 251 1.91 2.75 -20.91
CA TYR A 251 0.73 2.73 -21.77
C TYR A 251 1.10 3.10 -23.20
N LYS A 252 0.54 2.35 -24.16
CA LYS A 252 0.57 2.65 -25.59
C LYS A 252 -0.77 2.25 -26.20
N GLU A 253 -1.21 2.99 -27.21
CA GLU A 253 -2.40 2.63 -27.98
C GLU A 253 -2.27 1.20 -28.53
N GLY A 254 -3.32 0.39 -28.37
CA GLY A 254 -3.31 -1.03 -28.75
C GLY A 254 -2.59 -1.96 -27.78
N LEU A 255 -2.16 -1.47 -26.60
CA LEU A 255 -1.52 -2.32 -25.59
C LEU A 255 -2.48 -3.41 -25.08
N VAL A 256 -2.06 -4.67 -25.23
CA VAL A 256 -2.69 -5.83 -24.64
C VAL A 256 -1.63 -6.59 -23.85
N ASP A 257 -1.82 -6.73 -22.54
CA ASP A 257 -0.88 -7.43 -21.66
C ASP A 257 -1.64 -8.28 -20.64
N LYS A 258 -0.93 -9.05 -19.82
CA LYS A 258 -1.49 -9.84 -18.75
C LYS A 258 -2.27 -8.98 -17.77
N ASN A 259 -3.27 -9.60 -17.14
CA ASN A 259 -3.93 -9.01 -15.99
C ASN A 259 -2.95 -8.76 -14.84
N ASN A 260 -3.33 -7.86 -13.93
CA ASN A 260 -2.56 -7.54 -12.73
C ASN A 260 -1.17 -6.92 -13.01
N VAL A 261 -1.02 -6.22 -14.14
CA VAL A 261 0.16 -5.39 -14.45
C VAL A 261 -0.14 -3.94 -14.11
N ASN A 262 0.82 -3.25 -13.50
CA ASN A 262 0.75 -1.80 -13.29
C ASN A 262 1.04 -1.10 -14.62
N VAL A 263 0.03 -0.45 -15.21
CA VAL A 263 0.19 0.33 -16.43
C VAL A 263 0.35 1.80 -16.09
N ILE A 264 1.42 2.40 -16.62
CA ILE A 264 1.82 3.79 -16.36
C ILE A 264 1.29 4.67 -17.48
N PHE A 265 0.47 5.66 -17.11
CA PHE A 265 -0.18 6.58 -18.04
C PHE A 265 0.48 7.96 -18.07
N ASN A 266 1.14 8.35 -16.98
CA ASN A 266 1.89 9.59 -16.85
C ASN A 266 3.22 9.34 -16.14
N ASP A 267 4.25 10.13 -16.48
CA ASP A 267 5.61 9.93 -15.99
C ASP A 267 5.68 9.87 -14.46
N SER A 268 6.38 8.86 -13.95
CA SER A 268 6.73 8.75 -12.53
C SER A 268 8.23 8.49 -12.41
N GLU A 269 8.90 9.22 -11.52
CA GLU A 269 10.33 9.00 -11.27
C GLU A 269 10.52 7.67 -10.53
N ILE A 270 11.28 6.75 -11.14
CA ILE A 270 11.54 5.42 -10.60
C ILE A 270 12.94 5.35 -10.02
N ILE A 271 13.03 4.97 -8.75
CA ILE A 271 14.29 4.74 -8.06
C ILE A 271 14.37 3.28 -7.62
N LYS A 272 15.53 2.67 -7.83
CA LYS A 272 15.86 1.36 -7.25
C LYS A 272 16.42 1.57 -5.85
N TYR A 273 15.91 0.84 -4.87
CA TYR A 273 16.46 0.88 -3.52
C TYR A 273 17.92 0.41 -3.51
N SER A 274 18.71 1.01 -2.62
CA SER A 274 20.11 0.63 -2.43
C SER A 274 20.23 -0.30 -1.23
N HIS A 275 20.61 -1.56 -1.49
CA HIS A 275 20.97 -2.52 -0.44
C HIS A 275 22.08 -2.00 0.48
N PHE A 276 22.93 -1.09 0.01
CA PHE A 276 24.05 -0.55 0.78
C PHE A 276 23.61 0.08 2.11
N TYR A 277 22.54 0.88 2.08
CA TYR A 277 22.02 1.51 3.29
C TYR A 277 21.43 0.48 4.28
N ALA A 278 20.69 -0.51 3.77
CA ALA A 278 20.17 -1.60 4.58
C ALA A 278 21.30 -2.44 5.22
N TRP A 279 22.39 -2.70 4.48
CA TRP A 279 23.57 -3.38 4.99
C TRP A 279 24.28 -2.58 6.10
N ILE A 280 24.42 -1.27 5.94
CA ILE A 280 24.98 -0.41 7.00
C ILE A 280 24.11 -0.48 8.25
N MET A 281 22.79 -0.33 8.12
CA MET A 281 21.87 -0.43 9.26
C MET A 281 21.97 -1.79 9.96
N PHE A 282 22.07 -2.88 9.20
CA PHE A 282 22.26 -4.23 9.73
C PHE A 282 23.60 -4.38 10.46
N ILE A 283 24.70 -3.87 9.89
CA ILE A 283 26.02 -3.88 10.53
C ILE A 283 26.00 -3.06 11.83
N CYS A 284 25.43 -1.86 11.80
CA CYS A 284 25.28 -1.00 12.99
C CYS A 284 24.45 -1.69 14.08
N PHE A 285 23.35 -2.35 13.71
CA PHE A 285 22.54 -3.13 14.64
C PHE A 285 23.33 -4.27 15.28
N PHE A 286 24.10 -5.03 14.49
CA PHE A 286 24.98 -6.08 15.01
C PHE A 286 26.05 -5.55 15.95
N ILE A 287 26.68 -4.41 15.62
CA ILE A 287 27.65 -3.75 16.50
C ILE A 287 26.98 -3.37 17.83
N ILE A 288 25.77 -2.81 17.80
CA ILE A 288 25.02 -2.46 19.01
C ILE A 288 24.71 -3.70 19.86
N ILE A 289 24.26 -4.80 19.26
CA ILE A 289 24.03 -6.06 19.97
C ILE A 289 25.34 -6.57 20.61
N LEU A 290 26.44 -6.57 19.87
CA LEU A 290 27.75 -6.99 20.39
C LEU A 290 28.19 -6.13 21.56
N LEU A 291 27.96 -4.81 21.51
CA LEU A 291 28.26 -3.89 22.61
C LEU A 291 27.37 -4.15 23.84
N ILE A 292 26.09 -4.45 23.64
CA ILE A 292 25.15 -4.82 24.72
C ILE A 292 25.62 -6.12 25.38
N VAL A 293 25.87 -7.17 24.59
CA VAL A 293 26.36 -8.47 25.06
C VAL A 293 27.69 -8.32 25.81
N TYR A 294 28.62 -7.51 25.29
CA TYR A 294 29.88 -7.20 25.95
C TYR A 294 29.69 -6.52 27.31
N LYS A 295 28.80 -5.51 27.38
CA LYS A 295 28.45 -4.83 28.64
C LYS A 295 27.83 -5.80 29.66
N PHE A 296 26.90 -6.66 29.22
CA PHE A 296 26.27 -7.66 30.09
C PHE A 296 27.28 -8.72 30.57
N ARG A 297 28.14 -9.23 29.69
CA ARG A 297 29.23 -10.15 30.05
C ARG A 297 30.15 -9.55 31.11
N ASN A 298 30.56 -8.29 30.94
CA ASN A 298 31.42 -7.60 31.91
C ASN A 298 30.71 -7.31 33.23
N LYS A 299 29.39 -7.16 33.23
CA LYS A 299 28.58 -6.99 34.45
C LYS A 299 28.43 -8.32 35.19
N ILE A 300 28.16 -9.43 34.49
CA ILE A 300 28.05 -10.78 35.07
C ILE A 300 29.41 -11.28 35.57
N GLY A 301 30.49 -11.05 34.82
CA GLY A 301 31.85 -11.40 35.23
C GLY A 301 32.37 -10.67 36.47
N LYS A 302 31.75 -9.54 36.84
CA LYS A 302 32.02 -8.83 38.11
C LYS A 302 31.20 -9.37 39.29
N VAL A 303 30.05 -9.99 39.03
CA VAL A 303 29.14 -10.54 40.07
C VAL A 303 29.51 -11.98 40.44
N VAL A 304 30.06 -12.76 39.51
CA VAL A 304 30.50 -14.14 39.76
C VAL A 304 32.01 -14.18 40.00
N LYS A 305 32.45 -13.94 41.25
CA LYS A 305 33.76 -14.43 41.69
C LYS A 305 33.63 -15.94 41.88
N LEU A 306 34.09 -16.73 40.92
CA LEU A 306 34.17 -18.18 41.08
C LEU A 306 35.00 -18.49 42.33
N PRO A 307 34.53 -19.39 43.22
CA PRO A 307 35.30 -19.79 44.39
C PRO A 307 36.63 -20.37 43.92
N LYS A 308 37.74 -19.88 44.49
CA LYS A 308 39.06 -20.46 44.26
C LYS A 308 38.99 -21.92 44.67
N VAL A 309 39.04 -22.81 43.69
CA VAL A 309 39.11 -24.26 43.92
C VAL A 309 40.36 -24.50 44.78
N GLY A 310 40.14 -24.96 46.02
CA GLY A 310 41.21 -25.27 46.94
C GLY A 310 42.14 -26.31 46.34
N LYS A 311 43.46 -26.07 46.42
CA LYS A 311 44.47 -27.06 46.04
C LYS A 311 44.22 -28.32 46.87
N VAL A 312 43.87 -29.42 46.20
CA VAL A 312 43.88 -30.75 46.80
C VAL A 312 45.33 -31.06 47.15
N LYS A 313 45.63 -31.14 48.46
CA LYS A 313 46.91 -31.67 48.94
C LYS A 313 46.95 -33.15 48.57
N LYS A 314 47.97 -33.54 47.80
CA LYS A 314 48.40 -34.93 47.67
C LYS A 314 49.08 -35.36 48.96
#